data_AF-A0A957R4S0-F1
#
_entry.id   AF-A0A957R4S0-F1
#
_cell.length_a   1.000
_cell.length_b   1.000
_cell.length_c   1.000
_cell.angle_alpha   90.00
_cell.angle_beta   90.00
_cell.angle_gamma   90.00
#
_symmetry.space_group_name_H-M   'P 1'
#
loop_
_entity.id
_entity.type
_entity.pdbx_description
1 polymer ?
#
loop_
_entity_poly.entity_id
_entity_poly.type
_entity_poly.pdbx_seq_one_letter_code
_entity_poly.pdbx_strand_id
1 'polypeptide(L)'
;AGSPAADLLDPEAFSARWSRVLDLPAGTYRFMMTVDDGGRLFVNNQLVINAFMPQPVTTYEVDLTLSGEPVPIKMEYFENGGVAQATLRWQLLPSIPPTEPPSADQNLVDNTSFRFAHGGPDDEWTAEPEGYNGSLNWTQNSRSARDNYNWGVWYPNLEPGVYRAAVYIPDRFSTTSQARYWVSHANGFDLTVVDQSINGGEWVTLGTFEFEGTDNDYISLSDVTFETNQSRLVAYDAVRFIPINEAQDEAPVLLSQAFASAGDTLSVNGSSFPPGQTIYLRVGIPNAEPFGQYAQGVVDADGTISLAFVVPETRPNGEQIIADELVVLLITQDGTTGRASFDYFD
;
A
#
# COMPACT_ATOMS: atom_id res chain seq x y z
N ALA A 1 9.57 -38.34 25.34
CA ALA A 1 10.63 -37.43 24.89
C ALA A 1 11.32 -38.02 23.67
N GLY A 2 11.39 -37.26 22.58
CA GLY A 2 12.10 -37.64 21.35
C GLY A 2 12.89 -36.46 20.85
N SER A 3 14.20 -36.63 20.66
CA SER A 3 15.07 -35.64 20.01
C SER A 3 15.13 -35.96 18.51
N PRO A 4 15.03 -34.94 17.62
CA PRO A 4 15.17 -35.17 16.18
C PRO A 4 16.59 -35.61 15.79
N ALA A 5 17.57 -35.43 16.67
CA ALA A 5 18.93 -35.93 16.55
C ALA A 5 19.49 -36.23 17.95
N ALA A 6 19.14 -37.39 18.49
CA ALA A 6 19.43 -37.78 19.89
C ALA A 6 20.91 -37.72 20.29
N ASP A 7 21.83 -37.85 19.33
CA ASP A 7 23.27 -37.79 19.58
C ASP A 7 23.84 -36.35 19.56
N LEU A 8 23.05 -35.35 19.20
CA LEU A 8 23.49 -33.97 18.97
C LEU A 8 22.70 -32.91 19.76
N LEU A 9 21.42 -33.17 20.02
CA LEU A 9 20.49 -32.20 20.58
C LEU A 9 19.87 -32.71 21.88
N ASP A 10 19.84 -31.83 22.87
CA ASP A 10 19.08 -32.02 24.10
C ASP A 10 17.59 -32.26 23.75
N PRO A 11 16.97 -33.34 24.24
CA PRO A 11 15.57 -33.65 23.95
C PRO A 11 14.55 -32.65 24.51
N GLU A 12 14.94 -31.75 25.41
CA GLU A 12 14.05 -30.82 26.10
C GLU A 12 14.42 -29.34 25.89
N ALA A 13 15.45 -29.05 25.09
CA ALA A 13 15.88 -27.68 24.83
C ALA A 13 16.48 -27.55 23.42
N PHE A 14 15.61 -27.47 22.42
CA PHE A 14 16.04 -27.29 21.03
C PHE A 14 15.09 -26.42 20.22
N SER A 15 15.55 -25.98 19.05
CA SER A 15 14.74 -25.22 18.10
C SER A 15 14.98 -25.71 16.67
N ALA A 16 13.99 -25.50 15.82
CA ALA A 16 14.08 -25.84 14.40
C ALA A 16 13.50 -24.72 13.53
N ARG A 17 14.04 -24.60 12.32
CA ARG A 17 13.49 -23.73 11.27
C ARG A 17 13.43 -24.50 9.96
N TRP A 18 12.27 -24.51 9.34
CA TRP A 18 12.08 -25.02 7.99
C TRP A 18 11.74 -23.85 7.07
N SER A 19 12.32 -23.85 5.87
CA SER A 19 12.02 -22.88 4.82
C SER A 19 11.90 -23.59 3.49
N ARG A 20 10.83 -23.31 2.74
CA ARG A 20 10.61 -23.86 1.41
C ARG A 20 9.77 -22.89 0.58
N VAL A 21 10.05 -22.80 -0.71
CA VAL A 21 9.14 -22.18 -1.67
C VAL A 21 8.25 -23.28 -2.25
N LEU A 22 6.94 -23.11 -2.18
CA LEU A 22 5.96 -24.06 -2.70
C LEU A 22 5.24 -23.48 -3.91
N ASP A 23 5.08 -24.28 -4.96
CA ASP A 23 4.20 -23.95 -6.07
C ASP A 23 2.76 -24.30 -5.67
N LEU A 24 2.03 -23.33 -5.11
CA LEU A 24 0.63 -23.47 -4.71
C LEU A 24 -0.23 -22.70 -5.72
N PRO A 25 -1.19 -23.36 -6.42
CA PRO A 25 -2.16 -22.66 -7.26
C PRO A 25 -2.92 -21.57 -6.50
N ALA A 26 -3.50 -20.63 -7.25
CA ALA A 26 -4.32 -19.59 -6.65
C ALA A 26 -5.51 -20.20 -5.89
N GLY A 27 -5.82 -19.65 -4.72
CA GLY A 27 -6.96 -20.08 -3.92
C GLY A 27 -6.74 -19.90 -2.42
N THR A 28 -7.80 -20.14 -1.64
CA THR A 28 -7.76 -20.05 -0.19
C THR A 28 -7.25 -21.35 0.41
N TYR A 29 -6.13 -21.26 1.12
CA TYR A 29 -5.52 -22.39 1.83
C TYR A 29 -5.71 -22.24 3.32
N ARG A 30 -6.20 -23.31 3.95
CA ARG A 30 -6.12 -23.46 5.40
C ARG A 30 -4.76 -24.01 5.77
N PHE A 31 -3.91 -23.20 6.39
CA PHE A 31 -2.68 -23.65 7.03
C PHE A 31 -2.98 -24.08 8.46
N MET A 32 -2.47 -25.25 8.85
CA MET A 32 -2.60 -25.82 10.19
C MET A 32 -1.20 -26.06 10.75
N MET A 33 -0.84 -25.36 11.82
CA MET A 33 0.41 -25.52 12.55
C MET A 33 0.14 -26.14 13.92
N THR A 34 0.55 -27.38 14.12
CA THR A 34 0.51 -28.06 15.43
C THR A 34 1.88 -27.99 16.09
N VAL A 35 1.96 -27.44 17.29
CA VAL A 35 3.21 -27.30 18.06
C VAL A 35 3.03 -27.69 19.53
N ASP A 36 4.08 -28.26 20.12
CA ASP A 36 4.37 -28.42 21.55
C ASP A 36 5.91 -28.36 21.65
N ASP A 37 6.53 -27.32 22.18
CA ASP A 37 5.92 -26.12 22.76
C ASP A 37 5.37 -25.12 21.71
N GLY A 38 6.24 -24.30 21.11
CA GLY A 38 5.83 -23.06 20.44
C GLY A 38 6.37 -22.94 19.02
N GLY A 39 5.73 -22.11 18.20
CA GLY A 39 6.17 -21.86 16.83
C GLY A 39 5.61 -20.62 16.16
N ARG A 40 6.21 -20.25 15.02
CA ARG A 40 5.79 -19.18 14.13
C ARG A 40 5.67 -19.70 12.71
N LEU A 41 4.62 -19.29 12.01
CA LEU A 41 4.45 -19.55 10.59
C LEU A 41 4.51 -18.26 9.81
N PHE A 42 5.32 -18.26 8.75
CA PHE A 42 5.39 -17.21 7.76
C PHE A 42 5.01 -17.75 6.39
N VAL A 43 4.17 -17.00 5.66
CA VAL A 43 3.73 -17.29 4.29
C VAL A 43 3.89 -15.99 3.50
N ASN A 44 4.51 -16.02 2.30
CA ASN A 44 4.88 -14.81 1.56
C ASN A 44 5.71 -13.82 2.41
N ASN A 45 6.61 -14.36 3.23
CA ASN A 45 7.43 -13.63 4.20
C ASN A 45 6.65 -12.87 5.30
N GLN A 46 5.34 -12.94 5.33
CA GLN A 46 4.46 -12.35 6.34
C GLN A 46 4.27 -13.31 7.51
N LEU A 47 4.28 -12.82 8.76
CA LEU A 47 4.00 -13.63 9.95
C LEU A 47 2.49 -13.86 10.07
N VAL A 48 2.04 -15.09 9.82
CA VAL A 48 0.61 -15.45 9.75
C VAL A 48 0.13 -16.24 10.98
N ILE A 49 1.03 -16.90 11.71
CA ILE A 49 0.75 -17.48 13.03
C ILE A 49 1.93 -17.16 13.95
N ASN A 50 1.65 -16.60 15.14
CA ASN A 50 2.65 -16.31 16.16
C ASN A 50 2.28 -16.94 17.51
N ALA A 51 2.64 -18.21 17.69
CA ALA A 51 2.40 -18.97 18.90
C ALA A 51 3.73 -19.34 19.58
N PHE A 52 4.62 -18.37 19.73
CA PHE A 52 5.99 -18.60 20.22
C PHE A 52 6.07 -18.54 21.75
N MET A 53 5.33 -19.43 22.43
CA MET A 53 5.30 -19.55 23.89
C MET A 53 5.27 -21.02 24.35
N PRO A 54 5.69 -21.34 25.60
CA PRO A 54 5.56 -22.68 26.17
C PRO A 54 4.09 -23.08 26.33
N GLN A 55 3.71 -24.26 25.86
CA GLN A 55 2.33 -24.74 25.83
C GLN A 55 2.25 -26.22 25.47
N PRO A 56 1.19 -26.95 25.88
CA PRO A 56 0.96 -28.30 25.38
C PRO A 56 0.58 -28.31 23.90
N VAL A 57 0.61 -29.49 23.26
CA VAL A 57 0.16 -29.73 21.88
C VAL A 57 -1.09 -28.93 21.53
N THR A 58 -0.90 -27.92 20.69
CA THR A 58 -1.94 -27.01 20.24
C THR A 58 -1.86 -26.84 18.73
N THR A 59 -3.01 -26.87 18.06
CA THR A 59 -3.11 -26.60 16.61
C THR A 59 -3.65 -25.20 16.41
N TYR A 60 -2.94 -24.42 15.61
CA TYR A 60 -3.36 -23.11 15.11
C TYR A 60 -3.72 -23.22 13.64
N GLU A 61 -4.81 -22.59 13.25
CA GLU A 61 -5.27 -22.54 11.87
C GLU A 61 -5.27 -21.09 11.38
N VAL A 62 -4.96 -20.90 10.10
CA VAL A 62 -5.17 -19.62 9.40
C VAL A 62 -5.58 -19.91 7.97
N ASP A 63 -6.67 -19.27 7.52
CA ASP A 63 -7.09 -19.32 6.12
C ASP A 63 -6.44 -18.16 5.38
N LEU A 64 -5.67 -18.46 4.34
CA LEU A 64 -4.94 -17.47 3.53
C LEU A 64 -5.27 -17.65 2.07
N THR A 65 -5.73 -16.60 1.42
CA THR A 65 -5.88 -16.59 -0.04
C THR A 65 -4.55 -16.28 -0.70
N LEU A 66 -4.12 -17.18 -1.60
CA LEU A 66 -2.85 -17.12 -2.31
C LEU A 66 -3.11 -16.78 -3.79
N SER A 67 -2.21 -15.99 -4.39
CA SER A 67 -2.30 -15.51 -5.78
C SER A 67 -1.94 -16.56 -6.84
N GLY A 68 -1.32 -17.68 -6.45
CA GLY A 68 -0.94 -18.76 -7.37
C GLY A 68 0.52 -18.81 -7.79
N GLU A 69 1.38 -18.03 -7.15
CA GLU A 69 2.81 -17.91 -7.42
C GLU A 69 3.66 -18.80 -6.48
N PRO A 70 4.98 -18.94 -6.71
CA PRO A 70 5.87 -19.60 -5.76
C PRO A 70 5.78 -18.95 -4.37
N VAL A 71 5.21 -19.66 -3.41
CA VAL A 71 4.90 -19.17 -2.06
C VAL A 71 6.05 -19.50 -1.12
N PRO A 72 6.88 -18.54 -0.66
CA PRO A 72 7.85 -18.80 0.38
C PRO A 72 7.15 -19.06 1.71
N ILE A 73 7.36 -20.24 2.25
CA ILE A 73 6.86 -20.69 3.56
C ILE A 73 8.05 -20.88 4.50
N LYS A 74 7.93 -20.34 5.70
CA LYS A 74 8.90 -20.53 6.77
C LYS A 74 8.18 -20.85 8.07
N MET A 75 8.56 -21.96 8.71
CA MET A 75 8.11 -22.30 10.06
C MET A 75 9.30 -22.28 11.00
N GLU A 76 9.12 -21.68 12.16
CA GLU A 76 10.06 -21.70 13.27
C GLU A 76 9.41 -22.38 14.47
N TYR A 77 10.18 -23.13 15.23
CA TYR A 77 9.70 -23.96 16.34
C TYR A 77 10.73 -24.01 17.47
N PHE A 78 10.25 -24.14 18.71
CA PHE A 78 11.10 -24.50 19.84
C PHE A 78 10.42 -25.53 20.75
N GLU A 79 11.27 -26.31 21.42
CA GLU A 79 10.94 -27.24 22.50
C GLU A 79 11.65 -26.76 23.77
N ASN A 80 10.90 -26.68 24.87
CA ASN A 80 11.36 -26.28 26.19
C ASN A 80 10.98 -27.29 27.29
N GLY A 81 10.47 -28.47 26.92
CA GLY A 81 10.38 -29.66 27.75
C GLY A 81 9.06 -30.40 27.63
N GLY A 82 9.11 -31.73 27.78
CA GLY A 82 7.91 -32.57 27.70
C GLY A 82 7.72 -33.22 26.33
N VAL A 83 6.62 -32.91 25.64
CA VAL A 83 6.24 -33.56 24.38
C VAL A 83 6.71 -32.69 23.22
N ALA A 84 7.78 -33.09 22.54
CA ALA A 84 8.17 -32.40 21.32
C ALA A 84 7.26 -32.78 20.13
N GLN A 85 6.48 -31.83 19.63
CA GLN A 85 5.68 -31.99 18.41
C GLN A 85 5.74 -30.73 17.53
N ALA A 86 6.01 -30.91 16.24
CA ALA A 86 5.88 -29.87 15.24
C ALA A 86 5.28 -30.46 13.95
N THR A 87 4.19 -29.89 13.45
CA THR A 87 3.57 -30.31 12.19
C THR A 87 2.99 -29.10 11.48
N LEU A 88 3.32 -28.95 10.19
CA LEU A 88 2.67 -27.99 9.29
C LEU A 88 1.90 -28.76 8.23
N ARG A 89 0.61 -28.43 8.06
CA ARG A 89 -0.25 -28.93 7.00
C ARG A 89 -0.90 -27.75 6.30
N TRP A 90 -1.32 -27.95 5.05
CA TRP A 90 -2.15 -26.99 4.34
C TRP A 90 -3.16 -27.73 3.46
N GLN A 91 -4.32 -27.13 3.25
CA GLN A 91 -5.35 -27.65 2.37
C GLN A 91 -5.98 -26.51 1.58
N LEU A 92 -6.08 -26.67 0.26
CA LEU A 92 -6.91 -25.80 -0.58
C LEU A 92 -8.38 -26.01 -0.18
N LEU A 93 -9.01 -24.94 0.27
CA LEU A 93 -10.43 -24.92 0.59
C LEU A 93 -11.25 -24.84 -0.71
N PRO A 94 -12.43 -25.48 -0.76
CA PRO A 94 -13.33 -25.34 -1.89
C PRO A 94 -13.69 -23.86 -2.04
N SER A 95 -13.47 -23.30 -3.23
CA SER A 95 -13.91 -21.95 -3.54
C SER A 95 -15.42 -21.90 -3.31
N ILE A 96 -15.85 -21.13 -2.30
CA ILE A 96 -17.23 -20.64 -2.29
C ILE A 96 -17.31 -19.79 -3.55
N PRO A 97 -18.14 -20.12 -4.56
CA PRO A 97 -18.24 -19.30 -5.74
C PRO A 97 -18.67 -17.91 -5.28
N PRO A 98 -17.85 -16.86 -5.51
CA PRO A 98 -18.28 -15.52 -5.20
C PRO A 98 -19.54 -15.26 -6.01
N THR A 99 -20.56 -14.69 -5.37
CA THR A 99 -21.78 -14.22 -6.06
C THR A 99 -21.52 -12.98 -6.92
N GLU A 100 -20.26 -12.62 -7.13
CA GLU A 100 -19.80 -11.53 -7.98
C GLU A 100 -18.59 -12.00 -8.81
N PRO A 101 -18.49 -11.66 -10.11
CA PRO A 101 -17.26 -11.88 -10.85
C PRO A 101 -16.09 -11.20 -10.11
N PRO A 102 -14.87 -11.80 -10.08
CA PRO A 102 -13.69 -11.09 -9.62
C PRO A 102 -13.63 -9.76 -10.35
N SER A 103 -13.61 -8.65 -9.61
CA SER A 103 -13.48 -7.30 -10.16
C SER A 103 -12.46 -7.34 -11.30
N ALA A 104 -12.93 -7.04 -12.50
CA ALA A 104 -12.10 -7.00 -13.71
C ALA A 104 -11.13 -5.81 -13.72
N ASP A 105 -11.15 -4.98 -12.67
CA ASP A 105 -10.20 -3.89 -12.48
C ASP A 105 -8.97 -4.40 -11.72
N GLN A 106 -7.88 -4.62 -12.46
CA GLN A 106 -6.52 -4.82 -11.94
C GLN A 106 -6.12 -3.82 -10.83
N ASN A 107 -6.75 -2.65 -10.89
CA ASN A 107 -6.52 -1.47 -10.08
C ASN A 107 -7.50 -1.33 -8.91
N LEU A 108 -8.31 -2.34 -8.60
CA LEU A 108 -9.29 -2.32 -7.52
C LEU A 108 -9.30 -3.65 -6.78
N VAL A 109 -9.08 -3.60 -5.47
CA VAL A 109 -9.14 -4.76 -4.58
C VAL A 109 -10.21 -4.52 -3.53
N ASP A 110 -11.28 -5.29 -3.60
CA ASP A 110 -12.39 -5.31 -2.64
C ASP A 110 -12.11 -6.30 -1.50
N ASN A 111 -12.77 -6.17 -0.34
CA ASN A 111 -12.61 -7.10 0.79
C ASN A 111 -13.11 -8.52 0.49
N THR A 112 -13.94 -8.70 -0.53
CA THR A 112 -14.37 -10.01 -1.03
C THR A 112 -13.43 -10.59 -2.10
N SER A 113 -12.43 -9.81 -2.53
CA SER A 113 -11.48 -10.21 -3.54
C SER A 113 -10.51 -11.27 -3.01
N PHE A 114 -10.10 -12.20 -3.88
CA PHE A 114 -9.00 -13.13 -3.59
C PHE A 114 -7.65 -12.42 -3.35
N ARG A 115 -7.54 -11.15 -3.75
CA ARG A 115 -6.39 -10.28 -3.53
C ARG A 115 -6.45 -9.49 -2.21
N PHE A 116 -7.52 -9.66 -1.44
CA PHE A 116 -7.57 -9.23 -0.05
C PHE A 116 -7.20 -10.40 0.86
N ALA A 117 -6.14 -10.25 1.63
CA ALA A 117 -5.74 -11.19 2.67
C ALA A 117 -6.00 -10.57 4.03
N HIS A 118 -6.44 -11.37 5.00
CA HIS A 118 -6.60 -10.92 6.38
C HIS A 118 -6.11 -11.99 7.36
N GLY A 119 -5.90 -11.57 8.61
CA GLY A 119 -5.47 -12.46 9.69
C GLY A 119 -5.90 -11.96 11.06
N GLY A 120 -5.51 -12.69 12.10
CA GLY A 120 -5.99 -12.51 13.47
C GLY A 120 -7.11 -13.50 13.84
N PRO A 121 -7.68 -13.41 15.05
CA PRO A 121 -8.79 -14.26 15.49
C PRO A 121 -10.03 -14.11 14.61
N ASP A 122 -10.52 -15.22 14.06
CA ASP A 122 -11.71 -15.25 13.19
C ASP A 122 -12.99 -14.78 13.89
N ASP A 123 -13.10 -14.96 15.21
CA ASP A 123 -14.24 -14.52 16.01
C ASP A 123 -14.26 -13.02 16.30
N GLU A 124 -13.20 -12.30 15.96
CA GLU A 124 -13.11 -10.83 16.05
C GLU A 124 -13.45 -10.12 14.73
N TRP A 125 -13.59 -10.88 13.63
CA TRP A 125 -14.03 -10.38 12.33
C TRP A 125 -15.55 -10.43 12.20
N THR A 126 -16.16 -9.31 11.78
CA THR A 126 -17.59 -9.25 11.44
C THR A 126 -17.77 -8.72 10.03
N ALA A 127 -18.60 -9.41 9.24
CA ALA A 127 -18.98 -8.99 7.88
C ALA A 127 -20.38 -8.38 7.87
N GLU A 128 -20.57 -7.33 7.07
CA GLU A 128 -21.86 -6.62 6.96
C GLU A 128 -22.24 -6.40 5.49
N PRO A 129 -23.56 -6.40 5.15
CA PRO A 129 -24.05 -6.18 3.79
C PRO A 129 -24.12 -4.68 3.46
N GLU A 130 -22.98 -4.01 3.56
CA GLU A 130 -22.75 -2.59 3.29
C GLU A 130 -21.30 -2.45 2.83
N GLY A 131 -20.98 -1.38 2.12
CA GLY A 131 -19.62 -1.09 1.71
C GLY A 131 -19.58 -0.89 0.20
N TYR A 132 -18.38 -0.76 -0.33
CA TYR A 132 -18.16 -0.89 -1.75
C TYR A 132 -18.59 -2.30 -2.17
N ASN A 133 -19.25 -2.41 -3.34
CA ASN A 133 -19.88 -3.65 -3.82
C ASN A 133 -20.82 -4.37 -2.81
N GLY A 134 -21.28 -3.67 -1.77
CA GLY A 134 -22.27 -4.19 -0.82
C GLY A 134 -21.71 -5.15 0.23
N SER A 135 -20.39 -5.18 0.44
CA SER A 135 -19.76 -5.94 1.52
C SER A 135 -18.65 -5.13 2.19
N LEU A 136 -18.48 -5.36 3.50
CA LEU A 136 -17.34 -4.89 4.27
C LEU A 136 -17.03 -5.91 5.36
N ASN A 137 -15.82 -5.83 5.87
CA ASN A 137 -15.40 -6.47 7.11
C ASN A 137 -15.04 -5.41 8.16
N TRP A 138 -15.24 -5.69 9.44
CA TRP A 138 -14.79 -4.83 10.52
C TRP A 138 -14.32 -5.63 11.74
N THR A 139 -13.44 -5.00 12.53
CA THR A 139 -12.99 -5.51 13.84
C THR A 139 -13.05 -4.41 14.89
N GLN A 140 -13.01 -4.79 16.18
CA GLN A 140 -12.82 -3.83 17.26
C GLN A 140 -11.36 -3.40 17.36
N ASN A 141 -11.12 -2.13 17.68
CA ASN A 141 -9.75 -1.61 17.73
C ASN A 141 -8.96 -2.12 18.96
N SER A 142 -7.64 -2.16 18.80
CA SER A 142 -6.67 -2.37 19.87
C SER A 142 -5.80 -1.12 20.08
N ARG A 143 -5.46 -0.83 21.34
CA ARG A 143 -4.59 0.29 21.71
C ARG A 143 -3.13 0.07 21.33
N SER A 144 -2.70 -1.18 21.26
CA SER A 144 -1.32 -1.55 20.98
C SER A 144 -1.29 -2.86 20.24
N ALA A 145 -0.23 -3.10 19.47
CA ALA A 145 0.01 -4.40 18.86
C ALA A 145 0.03 -5.50 19.93
N ARG A 146 -0.59 -6.63 19.59
CA ARG A 146 -0.64 -7.86 20.38
C ARG A 146 -0.13 -9.01 19.50
N ASP A 147 0.12 -10.19 20.06
CA ASP A 147 0.71 -11.29 19.28
C ASP A 147 -0.17 -11.80 18.13
N ASN A 148 -1.45 -11.42 18.11
CA ASN A 148 -2.47 -11.85 17.14
C ASN A 148 -3.46 -10.72 16.77
N TYR A 149 -3.02 -9.47 16.64
CA TYR A 149 -3.93 -8.39 16.21
C TYR A 149 -4.55 -8.69 14.83
N ASN A 150 -5.77 -8.21 14.58
CA ASN A 150 -6.42 -8.38 13.29
C ASN A 150 -5.83 -7.41 12.26
N TRP A 151 -5.65 -7.90 11.05
CA TRP A 151 -5.08 -7.13 9.94
C TRP A 151 -5.67 -7.52 8.60
N GLY A 152 -5.67 -6.57 7.66
CA GLY A 152 -6.06 -6.77 6.26
C GLY A 152 -5.02 -6.17 5.32
N VAL A 153 -4.78 -6.82 4.19
CA VAL A 153 -3.84 -6.40 3.15
C VAL A 153 -4.50 -6.55 1.79
N TRP A 154 -4.44 -5.49 0.98
CA TRP A 154 -4.90 -5.45 -0.40
C TRP A 154 -3.69 -5.52 -1.34
N TYR A 155 -3.59 -6.60 -2.12
CA TYR A 155 -2.51 -6.87 -3.08
C TYR A 155 -2.97 -6.58 -4.52
N PRO A 156 -2.79 -5.36 -5.04
CA PRO A 156 -3.21 -5.02 -6.40
C PRO A 156 -2.42 -5.77 -7.47
N ASN A 157 -2.90 -5.72 -8.72
CA ASN A 157 -2.19 -6.26 -9.88
C ASN A 157 -1.78 -5.12 -10.80
N LEU A 158 -0.85 -4.28 -10.35
CA LEU A 158 -0.48 -3.07 -11.07
C LEU A 158 0.55 -3.36 -12.17
N GLU A 159 0.52 -2.55 -13.22
CA GLU A 159 1.71 -2.36 -14.04
C GLU A 159 2.66 -1.40 -13.30
N PRO A 160 3.99 -1.45 -13.55
CA PRO A 160 4.90 -0.48 -12.97
C PRO A 160 4.50 0.95 -13.35
N GLY A 161 4.45 1.86 -12.37
CA GLY A 161 4.09 3.25 -12.63
C GLY A 161 3.64 4.04 -11.41
N VAL A 162 3.24 5.28 -11.64
CA VAL A 162 2.75 6.18 -10.60
C VAL A 162 1.23 6.05 -10.48
N TYR A 163 0.73 5.85 -9.26
CA TYR A 163 -0.69 5.72 -8.99
C TYR A 163 -1.11 6.58 -7.81
N ARG A 164 -2.31 7.13 -7.90
CA ARG A 164 -3.03 7.67 -6.74
C ARG A 164 -3.77 6.54 -6.05
N ALA A 165 -3.40 6.23 -4.81
CA ALA A 165 -4.06 5.20 -4.04
C ALA A 165 -5.17 5.79 -3.16
N ALA A 166 -6.34 5.14 -3.12
CA ALA A 166 -7.47 5.55 -2.30
C ALA A 166 -8.17 4.34 -1.68
N VAL A 167 -8.75 4.54 -0.50
CA VAL A 167 -9.50 3.53 0.26
C VAL A 167 -10.96 3.96 0.38
N TYR A 168 -11.89 3.01 0.30
CA TYR A 168 -13.29 3.28 0.55
C TYR A 168 -13.59 3.12 2.03
N ILE A 169 -14.27 4.10 2.62
CA ILE A 169 -14.67 4.09 4.01
C ILE A 169 -16.18 3.83 4.08
N PRO A 170 -16.63 2.70 4.66
CA PRO A 170 -18.06 2.43 4.85
C PRO A 170 -18.74 3.44 5.78
N ASP A 171 -20.08 3.50 5.78
CA ASP A 171 -20.84 4.51 6.52
C ASP A 171 -21.02 4.14 8.01
N ARG A 172 -21.48 2.92 8.32
CA ARG A 172 -21.94 2.57 9.68
C ARG A 172 -20.92 1.87 10.58
N PHE A 173 -19.93 1.16 10.03
CA PHE A 173 -19.07 0.24 10.78
C PHE A 173 -17.62 0.71 10.91
N SER A 174 -17.41 2.02 10.86
CA SER A 174 -16.14 2.68 10.57
C SER A 174 -15.87 3.82 11.56
N THR A 175 -15.80 3.53 12.86
CA THR A 175 -15.86 4.57 13.90
C THR A 175 -14.49 5.06 14.40
N THR A 176 -13.38 4.45 13.98
CA THR A 176 -12.04 4.89 14.35
C THR A 176 -11.67 6.23 13.73
N SER A 177 -10.99 7.07 14.51
CA SER A 177 -10.38 8.32 14.01
C SER A 177 -8.90 8.16 13.66
N GLN A 178 -8.37 6.94 13.82
CA GLN A 178 -6.94 6.64 13.79
C GLN A 178 -6.66 5.34 13.00
N ALA A 179 -7.37 5.09 11.90
CA ALA A 179 -7.04 3.97 11.01
C ALA A 179 -5.68 4.22 10.36
N ARG A 180 -4.76 3.24 10.45
CA ARG A 180 -3.34 3.40 10.07
C ARG A 180 -3.04 2.56 8.84
N TYR A 181 -3.15 3.17 7.67
CA TYR A 181 -2.88 2.52 6.39
C TYR A 181 -1.39 2.61 6.06
N TRP A 182 -0.72 1.47 5.95
CA TRP A 182 0.65 1.38 5.43
C TRP A 182 0.61 1.03 3.96
N VAL A 183 1.23 1.87 3.13
CA VAL A 183 1.39 1.68 1.69
C VAL A 183 2.81 1.17 1.45
N SER A 184 2.95 0.00 0.83
CA SER A 184 4.21 -0.56 0.32
C SER A 184 4.31 -0.23 -1.16
N HIS A 185 5.41 0.40 -1.56
CA HIS A 185 5.63 0.91 -2.92
C HIS A 185 7.14 0.95 -3.22
N ALA A 186 7.53 1.34 -4.44
CA ALA A 186 8.92 1.27 -4.92
C ALA A 186 9.95 2.01 -4.03
N ASN A 187 9.51 3.06 -3.35
CA ASN A 187 10.38 3.90 -2.50
C ASN A 187 10.36 3.48 -1.01
N GLY A 188 9.67 2.40 -0.66
CA GLY A 188 9.60 1.87 0.70
C GLY A 188 8.18 1.83 1.25
N PHE A 189 7.98 2.34 2.46
CA PHE A 189 6.71 2.32 3.16
C PHE A 189 6.30 3.70 3.63
N ASP A 190 5.08 4.10 3.29
CA ASP A 190 4.44 5.31 3.79
C ASP A 190 3.25 4.96 4.68
N LEU A 191 3.08 5.71 5.77
CA LEU A 191 1.94 5.60 6.67
C LEU A 191 1.00 6.78 6.48
N THR A 192 -0.26 6.49 6.17
CA THR A 192 -1.35 7.47 6.18
C THR A 192 -2.35 7.14 7.29
N VAL A 193 -2.64 8.13 8.14
CA VAL A 193 -3.69 8.03 9.16
C VAL A 193 -5.00 8.59 8.60
N VAL A 194 -6.05 7.78 8.59
CA VAL A 194 -7.38 8.14 8.10
C VAL A 194 -8.37 8.15 9.25
N ASP A 195 -9.17 9.21 9.33
CA ASP A 195 -10.33 9.27 10.20
C ASP A 195 -11.52 8.60 9.51
N GLN A 196 -11.79 7.33 9.83
CA GLN A 196 -12.92 6.63 9.24
C GLN A 196 -14.26 7.19 9.72
N SER A 197 -14.30 7.75 10.94
CA SER A 197 -15.54 8.19 11.61
C SER A 197 -16.25 9.37 10.97
N ILE A 198 -15.55 10.12 10.10
CA ILE A 198 -16.08 11.30 9.41
C ILE A 198 -16.13 11.14 7.88
N ASN A 199 -15.63 10.03 7.34
CA ASN A 199 -15.47 9.81 5.90
C ASN A 199 -16.40 8.71 5.36
N GLY A 200 -17.46 8.37 6.10
CA GLY A 200 -18.40 7.32 5.70
C GLY A 200 -19.03 7.55 4.33
N GLY A 201 -19.01 6.50 3.50
CA GLY A 201 -19.54 6.49 2.14
C GLY A 201 -18.59 7.01 1.06
N GLU A 202 -17.37 7.42 1.41
CA GLU A 202 -16.45 8.17 0.55
C GLU A 202 -15.16 7.41 0.22
N TRP A 203 -14.55 7.79 -0.90
CA TRP A 203 -13.18 7.38 -1.25
C TRP A 203 -12.18 8.38 -0.67
N VAL A 204 -11.33 7.94 0.26
CA VAL A 204 -10.28 8.74 0.87
C VAL A 204 -8.94 8.44 0.20
N THR A 205 -8.28 9.49 -0.31
CA THR A 205 -6.94 9.36 -0.92
C THR A 205 -5.88 9.18 0.15
N LEU A 206 -5.03 8.15 0.01
CA LEU A 206 -3.88 7.92 0.89
C LEU A 206 -2.64 8.70 0.45
N GLY A 207 -2.50 8.91 -0.86
CA GLY A 207 -1.37 9.60 -1.48
C GLY A 207 -1.17 9.17 -2.93
N THR A 208 -0.07 9.66 -3.50
CA THR A 208 0.41 9.27 -4.83
C THR A 208 1.76 8.57 -4.65
N PHE A 209 1.89 7.38 -5.22
CA PHE A 209 3.05 6.51 -5.02
C PHE A 209 3.49 5.89 -6.34
N GLU A 210 4.79 5.64 -6.47
CA GLU A 210 5.36 4.83 -7.54
C GLU A 210 5.37 3.36 -7.12
N PHE A 211 4.69 2.51 -7.87
CA PHE A 211 4.59 1.07 -7.63
C PHE A 211 5.44 0.30 -8.66
N GLU A 212 6.05 -0.80 -8.22
CA GLU A 212 6.91 -1.64 -9.07
C GLU A 212 6.10 -2.60 -9.97
N GLY A 213 4.80 -2.76 -9.72
CA GLY A 213 3.95 -3.74 -10.38
C GLY A 213 4.23 -5.18 -9.90
N THR A 214 4.68 -5.34 -8.65
CA THR A 214 5.05 -6.66 -8.09
C THR A 214 4.20 -7.02 -6.89
N ASP A 215 4.29 -8.28 -6.43
CA ASP A 215 3.61 -8.74 -5.21
C ASP A 215 4.11 -8.05 -3.91
N ASN A 216 5.16 -7.22 -3.99
CA ASN A 216 5.60 -6.39 -2.86
C ASN A 216 4.82 -5.07 -2.75
N ASP A 217 4.02 -4.72 -3.76
CA ASP A 217 3.15 -3.55 -3.74
C ASP A 217 1.84 -3.91 -3.02
N TYR A 218 1.51 -3.20 -1.94
CA TYR A 218 0.28 -3.46 -1.18
C TYR A 218 -0.13 -2.28 -0.32
N ILE A 219 -1.40 -2.28 0.09
CA ILE A 219 -1.88 -1.44 1.19
C ILE A 219 -2.30 -2.35 2.32
N SER A 220 -1.93 -2.02 3.55
CA SER A 220 -2.27 -2.78 4.74
C SER A 220 -2.91 -1.91 5.83
N LEU A 221 -3.84 -2.49 6.56
CA LEU A 221 -4.50 -1.91 7.72
C LEU A 221 -4.49 -2.93 8.85
N SER A 222 -4.35 -2.45 10.08
CA SER A 222 -4.55 -3.27 11.28
C SER A 222 -5.55 -2.61 12.20
N ASP A 223 -6.07 -3.40 13.14
CA ASP A 223 -6.95 -2.90 14.19
C ASP A 223 -6.23 -2.06 15.27
N VAL A 224 -4.92 -1.86 15.15
CA VAL A 224 -4.08 -1.14 16.11
C VAL A 224 -4.18 0.37 15.85
N THR A 225 -5.08 1.05 16.57
CA THR A 225 -5.37 2.48 16.34
C THR A 225 -4.78 3.41 17.41
N PHE A 226 -4.21 2.86 18.49
CA PHE A 226 -3.77 3.61 19.69
C PHE A 226 -4.88 4.31 20.49
N GLU A 227 -6.13 4.16 20.07
CA GLU A 227 -7.30 4.54 20.87
C GLU A 227 -7.56 3.49 21.97
N THR A 228 -8.43 3.80 22.94
CA THR A 228 -8.81 2.86 24.00
C THR A 228 -9.26 1.52 23.41
N ASN A 229 -8.84 0.41 24.01
CA ASN A 229 -9.19 -0.93 23.53
C ASN A 229 -10.71 -1.08 23.38
N GLN A 230 -11.15 -1.67 22.26
CA GLN A 230 -12.54 -1.99 21.97
C GLN A 230 -13.51 -0.79 22.07
N SER A 231 -13.00 0.42 21.81
CA SER A 231 -13.82 1.64 21.84
C SER A 231 -14.27 2.11 20.46
N ARG A 232 -13.65 1.58 19.40
CA ARG A 232 -13.87 1.92 18.01
C ARG A 232 -13.96 0.68 17.14
N LEU A 233 -14.57 0.84 15.98
CA LEU A 233 -14.65 -0.12 14.90
C LEU A 233 -13.66 0.30 13.81
N VAL A 234 -12.89 -0.66 13.30
CA VAL A 234 -11.97 -0.49 12.18
C VAL A 234 -12.56 -1.24 10.99
N ALA A 235 -12.92 -0.52 9.94
CA ALA A 235 -13.50 -1.09 8.74
C ALA A 235 -12.44 -1.41 7.68
N TYR A 236 -12.66 -2.51 6.97
CA TYR A 236 -11.89 -3.04 5.86
C TYR A 236 -12.85 -3.30 4.70
N ASP A 237 -12.63 -2.61 3.59
CA ASP A 237 -13.52 -2.65 2.43
C ASP A 237 -12.67 -2.68 1.15
N ALA A 238 -12.70 -1.62 0.33
CA ALA A 238 -12.04 -1.61 -0.96
C ALA A 238 -10.88 -0.60 -1.05
N VAL A 239 -9.92 -0.91 -1.91
CA VAL A 239 -8.78 -0.06 -2.27
C VAL A 239 -8.70 0.05 -3.78
N ARG A 240 -8.55 1.28 -4.28
CA ARG A 240 -8.37 1.55 -5.70
C ARG A 240 -7.06 2.29 -5.98
N PHE A 241 -6.49 2.01 -7.14
CA PHE A 241 -5.22 2.54 -7.62
C PHE A 241 -5.48 3.23 -8.96
N ILE A 242 -5.50 4.55 -8.97
CA ILE A 242 -5.77 5.31 -10.18
C ILE A 242 -4.42 5.59 -10.85
N PRO A 243 -4.11 4.98 -12.01
CA PRO A 243 -2.86 5.26 -12.71
C PRO A 243 -2.81 6.75 -13.02
N ILE A 244 -1.70 7.39 -12.70
CA ILE A 244 -1.41 8.75 -13.11
C ILE A 244 -0.60 8.63 -14.39
N ASN A 245 -1.25 8.88 -15.50
CA ASN A 245 -0.54 9.11 -16.74
C ASN A 245 -0.05 10.56 -16.71
N GLU A 246 1.23 10.74 -16.40
CA GLU A 246 1.88 12.06 -16.35
C GLU A 246 1.65 12.95 -17.59
N ALA A 247 1.32 12.36 -18.75
CA ALA A 247 1.01 13.11 -19.97
C ALA A 247 -0.49 13.41 -20.18
N GLN A 248 -1.40 12.77 -19.43
CA GLN A 248 -2.85 12.84 -19.64
C GLN A 248 -3.62 13.36 -18.42
N ASP A 249 -3.13 13.14 -17.21
CA ASP A 249 -3.75 13.58 -15.95
C ASP A 249 -3.19 14.91 -15.43
N GLU A 250 -2.32 15.53 -16.22
CA GLU A 250 -1.76 16.83 -15.95
C GLU A 250 -2.67 17.96 -16.43
N ALA A 251 -2.80 18.95 -15.55
CA ALA A 251 -3.46 20.20 -15.87
C ALA A 251 -2.78 20.82 -17.11
N PRO A 252 -3.53 21.26 -18.14
CA PRO A 252 -2.93 21.78 -19.36
C PRO A 252 -2.03 22.98 -19.09
N VAL A 253 -0.80 22.93 -19.62
CA VAL A 253 0.14 24.05 -19.57
C VAL A 253 0.53 24.46 -20.99
N LEU A 254 0.43 25.76 -21.26
CA LEU A 254 0.82 26.37 -22.53
C LEU A 254 1.94 27.38 -22.30
N LEU A 255 3.03 27.20 -23.05
CA LEU A 255 4.12 28.17 -23.12
C LEU A 255 3.83 29.21 -24.21
N SER A 256 4.31 30.44 -24.02
CA SER A 256 4.21 31.49 -25.04
C SER A 256 4.96 31.17 -26.34
N GLN A 257 5.97 30.31 -26.27
CA GLN A 257 6.85 29.92 -27.37
C GLN A 257 7.30 28.46 -27.19
N ALA A 258 7.52 27.74 -28.28
CA ALA A 258 8.00 26.35 -28.26
C ALA A 258 9.53 26.23 -28.19
N PHE A 259 10.24 27.36 -28.28
CA PHE A 259 11.70 27.45 -28.18
C PHE A 259 12.09 28.72 -27.41
N ALA A 260 13.22 28.67 -26.69
CA ALA A 260 13.80 29.84 -26.02
C ALA A 260 15.29 29.66 -25.73
N SER A 261 16.00 30.78 -25.65
CA SER A 261 17.42 30.83 -25.24
C SER A 261 17.57 31.31 -23.81
N ALA A 262 18.74 31.11 -23.22
CA ALA A 262 19.07 31.68 -21.92
C ALA A 262 18.86 33.21 -21.90
N GLY A 263 18.16 33.72 -20.88
CA GLY A 263 17.81 35.13 -20.74
C GLY A 263 16.48 35.55 -21.38
N ASP A 264 15.86 34.71 -22.21
CA ASP A 264 14.51 34.97 -22.72
C ASP A 264 13.47 34.90 -21.59
N THR A 265 12.37 35.64 -21.73
CA THR A 265 11.23 35.54 -20.81
C THR A 265 10.13 34.71 -21.44
N LEU A 266 9.75 33.61 -20.78
CA LEU A 266 8.63 32.76 -21.19
C LEU A 266 7.43 32.98 -20.27
N SER A 267 6.26 33.18 -20.88
CA SER A 267 4.98 33.13 -20.17
C SER A 267 4.45 31.70 -20.15
N VAL A 268 3.89 31.30 -19.02
CA VAL A 268 3.40 29.95 -18.73
C VAL A 268 1.96 30.08 -18.26
N ASN A 269 1.03 29.50 -19.00
CA ASN A 269 -0.40 29.54 -18.70
C ASN A 269 -0.90 28.15 -18.37
N GLY A 270 -1.43 27.98 -17.16
CA GLY A 270 -2.03 26.73 -16.69
C GLY A 270 -3.56 26.82 -16.64
N SER A 271 -4.24 25.71 -16.86
CA SER A 271 -5.70 25.60 -16.65
C SER A 271 -6.06 24.30 -15.94
N SER A 272 -7.29 24.21 -15.42
CA SER A 272 -7.79 23.03 -14.69
C SER A 272 -7.04 22.69 -13.40
N PHE A 273 -6.38 23.67 -12.78
CA PHE A 273 -5.82 23.53 -11.44
C PHE A 273 -6.87 23.78 -10.35
N PRO A 274 -6.70 23.23 -9.13
CA PRO A 274 -7.60 23.51 -8.00
C PRO A 274 -7.56 25.00 -7.61
N PRO A 275 -8.71 25.71 -7.62
CA PRO A 275 -8.76 27.15 -7.31
C PRO A 275 -8.24 27.50 -5.91
N GLY A 276 -7.57 28.64 -5.79
CA GLY A 276 -7.07 29.17 -4.51
C GLY A 276 -5.82 28.48 -3.97
N GLN A 277 -5.30 27.45 -4.65
CA GLN A 277 -4.03 26.81 -4.29
C GLN A 277 -2.84 27.71 -4.63
N THR A 278 -1.81 27.66 -3.78
CA THR A 278 -0.49 28.19 -4.17
C THR A 278 0.15 27.22 -5.15
N ILE A 279 0.64 27.75 -6.28
CA ILE A 279 1.28 26.98 -7.34
C ILE A 279 2.71 27.47 -7.57
N TYR A 280 3.63 26.53 -7.76
CA TYR A 280 5.06 26.78 -7.94
C TYR A 280 5.48 26.41 -9.36
N LEU A 281 6.18 27.30 -10.05
CA LEU A 281 6.81 27.03 -11.33
C LEU A 281 8.24 26.58 -11.10
N ARG A 282 8.56 25.40 -11.61
CA ARG A 282 9.89 24.81 -11.61
C ARG A 282 10.36 24.53 -13.03
N VAL A 283 11.67 24.51 -13.22
CA VAL A 283 12.31 24.21 -14.51
C VAL A 283 13.27 23.06 -14.32
N GLY A 284 13.31 22.12 -15.26
CA GLY A 284 14.21 20.97 -15.25
C GLY A 284 14.46 20.43 -16.65
N ILE A 285 15.07 19.26 -16.71
CA ILE A 285 15.18 18.45 -17.93
C ILE A 285 14.12 17.34 -17.90
N PRO A 286 13.72 16.80 -19.06
CA PRO A 286 12.79 15.67 -19.11
C PRO A 286 13.25 14.49 -18.23
N ASN A 287 12.30 13.91 -17.50
CA ASN A 287 12.49 12.71 -16.64
C ASN A 287 13.56 12.87 -15.54
N ALA A 288 13.81 14.09 -15.06
CA ALA A 288 14.67 14.32 -13.90
C ALA A 288 14.05 15.33 -12.92
N GLU A 289 14.59 15.35 -11.70
CA GLU A 289 14.22 16.34 -10.70
C GLU A 289 14.42 17.78 -11.22
N PRO A 290 13.43 18.68 -11.02
CA PRO A 290 13.55 20.08 -11.41
C PRO A 290 14.70 20.77 -10.67
N PHE A 291 15.38 21.70 -11.34
CA PHE A 291 16.51 22.44 -10.83
C PHE A 291 16.17 23.30 -9.60
N GLY A 292 14.92 23.78 -9.51
CA GLY A 292 14.43 24.60 -8.42
C GLY A 292 13.15 25.37 -8.79
N GLN A 293 12.74 26.27 -7.91
CA GLN A 293 11.60 27.16 -8.11
C GLN A 293 12.05 28.46 -8.79
N TYR A 294 11.31 28.86 -9.83
CA TYR A 294 11.59 30.05 -10.65
C TYR A 294 10.49 31.12 -10.52
N ALA A 295 9.25 30.70 -10.27
CA ALA A 295 8.14 31.61 -9.97
C ALA A 295 7.10 30.91 -9.07
N GLN A 296 6.15 31.68 -8.55
CA GLN A 296 4.98 31.16 -7.84
C GLN A 296 3.78 32.08 -8.03
N GLY A 297 2.58 31.56 -7.80
CA GLY A 297 1.34 32.33 -7.82
C GLY A 297 0.22 31.63 -7.06
N VAL A 298 -0.99 32.16 -7.17
CA VAL A 298 -2.21 31.57 -6.61
C VAL A 298 -3.18 31.33 -7.75
N VAL A 299 -3.70 30.10 -7.84
CA VAL A 299 -4.64 29.69 -8.90
C VAL A 299 -5.95 30.49 -8.77
N ASP A 300 -6.40 31.07 -9.87
CA ASP A 300 -7.61 31.87 -9.93
C ASP A 300 -8.88 31.03 -9.67
N ALA A 301 -9.99 31.71 -9.41
CA ALA A 301 -11.27 31.06 -9.09
C ALA A 301 -11.81 30.14 -10.19
N ASP A 302 -11.36 30.32 -11.43
CA ASP A 302 -11.70 29.51 -12.59
C ASP A 302 -10.72 28.34 -12.85
N GLY A 303 -9.74 28.15 -11.95
CA GLY A 303 -8.73 27.11 -12.07
C GLY A 303 -7.60 27.44 -13.05
N THR A 304 -7.44 28.71 -13.43
CA THR A 304 -6.37 29.17 -14.32
C THR A 304 -5.24 29.87 -13.57
N ILE A 305 -4.07 29.97 -14.22
CA ILE A 305 -2.92 30.72 -13.72
C ILE A 305 -2.07 31.21 -14.89
N SER A 306 -1.51 32.42 -14.77
CA SER A 306 -0.48 32.94 -15.67
C SER A 306 0.77 33.33 -14.87
N LEU A 307 1.90 32.71 -15.18
CA LEU A 307 3.21 33.02 -14.62
C LEU A 307 4.18 33.40 -15.74
N ALA A 308 5.32 34.00 -15.38
CA ALA A 308 6.44 34.20 -16.28
C ALA A 308 7.76 33.95 -15.55
N PHE A 309 8.76 33.48 -16.28
CA PHE A 309 10.11 33.32 -15.76
C PHE A 309 11.16 33.65 -16.83
N VAL A 310 12.38 33.96 -16.38
CA VAL A 310 13.54 34.13 -17.26
C VAL A 310 14.22 32.77 -17.41
N VAL A 311 14.42 32.33 -18.64
CA VAL A 311 15.05 31.05 -18.95
C VAL A 311 16.49 31.06 -18.42
N PRO A 312 16.85 30.10 -17.55
CA PRO A 312 18.18 30.08 -16.93
C PRO A 312 19.27 29.66 -17.91
N GLU A 313 20.49 30.20 -17.72
CA GLU A 313 21.74 29.68 -18.31
C GLU A 313 22.38 28.61 -17.39
N THR A 314 22.16 28.74 -16.08
CA THR A 314 22.73 27.87 -15.06
C THR A 314 21.67 27.34 -14.12
N ARG A 315 21.88 26.12 -13.62
CA ARG A 315 21.17 25.55 -12.48
C ARG A 315 21.39 26.43 -11.23
N PRO A 316 20.54 26.35 -10.19
CA PRO A 316 20.72 27.12 -8.96
C PRO A 316 22.03 26.86 -8.20
N ASN A 317 22.70 25.74 -8.45
CA ASN A 317 24.02 25.42 -7.91
C ASN A 317 25.19 26.08 -8.70
N GLY A 318 24.90 26.82 -9.78
CA GLY A 318 25.87 27.50 -10.64
C GLY A 318 26.41 26.66 -11.81
N GLU A 319 25.97 25.41 -11.96
CA GLU A 319 26.35 24.55 -13.08
C GLU A 319 25.63 24.98 -14.37
N GLN A 320 26.34 25.00 -15.51
CA GLN A 320 25.71 25.27 -16.80
C GLN A 320 24.66 24.21 -17.13
N ILE A 321 23.57 24.65 -17.74
CA ILE A 321 22.55 23.75 -18.28
C ILE A 321 23.07 23.26 -19.62
N ILE A 322 23.14 21.94 -19.81
CA ILE A 322 23.52 21.30 -21.07
C ILE A 322 22.37 20.38 -21.44
N ALA A 323 21.47 20.84 -22.30
CA ALA A 323 20.28 20.12 -22.74
C ALA A 323 19.77 20.67 -24.07
N ASP A 324 19.13 19.84 -24.89
CA ASP A 324 18.43 20.31 -26.10
C ASP A 324 16.97 20.70 -25.80
N GLU A 325 16.43 20.27 -24.66
CA GLU A 325 15.04 20.47 -24.23
C GLU A 325 14.97 20.74 -22.73
N LEU A 326 14.13 21.70 -22.34
CA LEU A 326 13.77 21.96 -20.95
C LEU A 326 12.28 21.77 -20.73
N VAL A 327 11.93 21.39 -19.49
CA VAL A 327 10.55 21.22 -19.04
C VAL A 327 10.23 22.26 -17.99
N VAL A 328 9.07 22.90 -18.14
CA VAL A 328 8.41 23.67 -17.10
C VAL A 328 7.40 22.79 -16.40
N LEU A 329 7.46 22.76 -15.07
CA LEU A 329 6.53 22.03 -14.23
C LEU A 329 5.82 23.00 -13.27
N LEU A 330 4.49 23.03 -13.32
CA LEU A 330 3.64 23.69 -12.35
C LEU A 330 3.17 22.66 -11.32
N ILE A 331 3.33 22.96 -10.04
CA ILE A 331 2.96 22.06 -8.93
C ILE A 331 2.17 22.86 -7.89
N THR A 332 0.94 22.46 -7.58
CA THR A 332 0.17 23.02 -6.47
C THR A 332 0.58 22.39 -5.14
N GLN A 333 0.27 23.05 -4.02
CA GLN A 333 0.56 22.51 -2.69
C GLN A 333 -0.12 21.15 -2.40
N ASP A 334 -1.25 20.86 -3.05
CA ASP A 334 -1.96 19.58 -2.96
C ASP A 334 -1.44 18.49 -3.93
N GLY A 335 -0.40 18.80 -4.71
CA GLY A 335 0.25 17.84 -5.61
C GLY A 335 -0.35 17.74 -7.00
N THR A 336 -1.31 18.60 -7.39
CA THR A 336 -1.75 18.70 -8.78
C THR A 336 -0.63 19.28 -9.65
N THR A 337 -0.29 18.58 -10.73
CA THR A 337 0.80 18.98 -11.64
C THR A 337 0.29 19.36 -13.02
N GLY A 338 1.09 20.17 -13.72
CA GLY A 338 0.97 20.38 -15.16
C GLY A 338 2.32 20.74 -15.76
N ARG A 339 2.65 20.18 -16.92
CA ARG A 339 3.96 20.40 -17.57
C ARG A 339 3.83 20.83 -19.02
N ALA A 340 4.87 21.50 -19.49
CA ALA A 340 5.12 21.75 -20.91
C ALA A 340 6.63 21.78 -21.17
N SER A 341 7.05 21.36 -22.35
CA SER A 341 8.45 21.42 -22.77
C SER A 341 8.69 22.45 -23.88
N PHE A 342 9.95 22.87 -24.02
CA PHE A 342 10.41 23.75 -25.08
C PHE A 342 11.85 23.40 -25.47
N ASP A 343 12.17 23.61 -26.75
CA ASP A 343 13.53 23.47 -27.28
C ASP A 343 14.43 24.57 -26.68
N TYR A 344 15.56 24.17 -26.10
CA TYR A 344 16.48 25.06 -25.40
C TYR A 344 17.73 25.33 -26.24
N PHE A 345 18.13 26.60 -26.30
CA PHE A 345 19.31 27.06 -27.03
C PHE A 345 20.25 27.84 -26.10
N ASP A 346 21.51 27.41 -26.04
CA ASP A 346 22.59 28.11 -25.34
C ASP A 346 23.14 29.31 -26.12
#